data_AF-A0A0Q5J2M6-F1
#
_entry.id   AF-A0A0Q5J2M6-F1
#
_cell.length_a   1.000
_cell.length_b   1.000
_cell.length_c   1.000
_cell.angle_alpha   90.00
_cell.angle_beta   90.00
_cell.angle_gamma   90.00
#
_symmetry.space_group_name_H-M   'P 1'
#
loop_
_entity.id
_entity.type
_entity.pdbx_description
1 polymer ?
#
loop_
_entity_poly.entity_id
_entity_poly.type
_entity_poly.pdbx_seq_one_letter_code
_entity_poly.pdbx_strand_id
1 'polypeptide(L)'
;MNASNPCRRFPRSARVRTRAQYTVVFDTARRTSDPLLSLHWRTGDTPPRLGMAVSRKVDTRAVGRNRIKRVLRDAMRHLLPELAGGDYVIVARSAAAKATNPQIRDAFVRLLRRAGALPPPAAPGTMPPARTMHPSSLSPTEPEL
;
A
#
# COMPACT_ATOMS: atom_id res chain seq x y z
N MET A 1 -15.28 -15.61 -25.36
CA MET A 1 -16.00 -15.50 -24.07
C MET A 1 -15.16 -14.68 -23.10
N ASN A 2 -15.29 -13.35 -23.08
CA ASN A 2 -14.55 -12.47 -22.16
C ASN A 2 -15.43 -12.11 -20.97
N ALA A 3 -15.31 -12.87 -19.89
CA ALA A 3 -15.96 -12.54 -18.63
C ALA A 3 -15.00 -11.73 -17.72
N SER A 4 -15.58 -10.69 -17.14
CA SER A 4 -15.30 -10.18 -15.78
C SER A 4 -14.31 -9.02 -15.64
N ASN A 5 -14.90 -7.82 -15.73
CA ASN A 5 -14.70 -6.71 -14.79
C ASN A 5 -13.75 -7.03 -13.60
N PRO A 6 -12.52 -6.49 -13.55
CA PRO A 6 -11.68 -6.65 -12.39
C PRO A 6 -12.18 -5.72 -11.29
N CYS A 7 -13.08 -6.24 -10.45
CA CYS A 7 -13.31 -5.71 -9.12
C CYS A 7 -11.95 -5.36 -8.52
N ARG A 8 -11.69 -4.07 -8.27
CA ARG A 8 -10.44 -3.52 -7.70
C ARG A 8 -10.15 -4.20 -6.35
N ARG A 9 -9.68 -5.44 -6.32
CA ARG A 9 -9.35 -6.19 -5.10
C ARG A 9 -7.85 -6.06 -4.92
N PHE A 10 -7.43 -5.64 -3.72
CA PHE A 10 -6.02 -5.54 -3.37
C PHE A 10 -5.36 -6.91 -3.58
N PRO A 11 -4.51 -7.10 -4.61
CA PRO A 11 -4.10 -8.43 -5.06
C PRO A 11 -3.21 -9.09 -4.02
N ARG A 12 -3.12 -10.43 -4.07
CA ARG A 12 -2.29 -11.20 -3.13
C ARG A 12 -0.80 -10.87 -3.26
N SER A 13 -0.35 -10.48 -4.45
CA SER A 13 1.01 -10.02 -4.75
C SER A 13 1.36 -8.68 -4.09
N ALA A 14 0.37 -7.83 -3.80
CA ALA A 14 0.55 -6.55 -3.12
C ALA A 14 0.53 -6.69 -1.58
N ARG A 15 0.67 -7.90 -1.02
CA ARG A 15 0.58 -8.14 0.43
C ARG A 15 1.83 -8.81 0.94
N VAL A 16 2.36 -8.30 2.05
CA VAL A 16 3.35 -9.01 2.87
C VAL A 16 2.59 -10.03 3.72
N ARG A 17 2.76 -11.32 3.43
CA ARG A 17 1.92 -12.40 3.99
C ARG A 17 2.66 -13.36 4.89
N THR A 18 3.90 -13.70 4.55
CA THR A 18 4.63 -14.75 5.27
C THR A 18 5.53 -14.16 6.34
N ARG A 19 5.76 -14.92 7.42
CA ARG A 19 6.67 -14.52 8.51
C ARG A 19 8.05 -14.16 7.96
N ALA A 20 8.58 -14.96 7.03
CA ALA A 20 9.86 -14.69 6.39
C ALA A 20 9.90 -13.32 5.68
N GLN A 21 8.83 -12.93 4.96
CA GLN A 21 8.75 -11.61 4.35
C GLN A 21 8.70 -10.49 5.39
N TYR A 22 7.96 -10.68 6.50
CA TYR A 22 7.97 -9.72 7.60
C TYR A 22 9.37 -9.59 8.20
N THR A 23 10.08 -10.68 8.47
CA THR A 23 11.44 -10.67 9.02
C THR A 23 12.40 -9.91 8.11
N VAL A 24 12.44 -10.22 6.82
CA VAL A 24 13.30 -9.53 5.84
C VAL A 24 13.03 -8.03 5.82
N VAL A 25 11.75 -7.64 5.86
CA VAL A 25 11.39 -6.21 5.91
C VAL A 25 11.84 -5.61 7.24
N PHE A 26 11.59 -6.25 8.38
CA PHE A 26 12.01 -5.68 9.67
C PHE A 26 13.53 -5.54 9.80
N ASP A 27 14.32 -6.42 9.21
CA ASP A 27 15.78 -6.39 9.29
C ASP A 27 16.40 -5.35 8.33
N THR A 28 15.80 -5.15 7.16
CA THR A 28 16.39 -4.30 6.10
C THR A 28 15.68 -2.96 5.90
N ALA A 29 14.49 -2.78 6.51
CA ALA A 29 13.68 -1.58 6.29
C ALA A 29 14.18 -0.36 7.07
N ARG A 30 13.99 0.80 6.44
CA ARG A 30 14.02 2.08 7.15
C ARG A 30 12.78 2.20 8.01
N ARG A 31 12.92 2.88 9.15
CA ARG A 31 11.84 3.04 10.14
C ARG A 31 11.51 4.51 10.35
N THR A 32 10.21 4.80 10.47
CA THR A 32 9.70 6.09 10.92
C THR A 32 8.54 5.83 11.86
N SER A 33 8.47 6.61 12.93
CA SER A 33 7.42 6.49 13.93
C SER A 33 6.56 7.74 14.01
N ASP A 34 5.29 7.51 14.22
CA ASP A 34 4.25 8.45 14.61
C ASP A 34 3.64 7.94 15.93
N PRO A 35 3.05 8.80 16.78
CA PRO A 35 2.39 8.38 18.02
C PRO A 35 1.33 7.29 17.81
N LEU A 36 0.65 7.28 16.66
CA LEU A 36 -0.40 6.31 16.34
C LEU A 36 0.16 5.05 15.65
N LEU A 37 1.17 5.20 14.79
CA LEU A 37 1.60 4.17 13.85
C LEU A 37 3.13 4.17 13.71
N SER A 38 3.75 3.01 13.46
CA SER A 38 5.14 2.93 13.01
C SER A 38 5.18 2.34 11.60
N LEU A 39 5.93 2.96 10.70
CA LEU A 39 6.16 2.49 9.35
C LEU A 39 7.57 1.90 9.25
N HIS A 40 7.66 0.68 8.71
CA HIS A 40 8.90 0.07 8.24
C HIS A 40 8.77 -0.05 6.73
N TRP A 41 9.66 0.57 5.97
CA TRP A 41 9.60 0.50 4.52
C TRP A 41 10.96 0.21 3.89
N ARG A 42 10.89 -0.43 2.74
CA ARG A 42 12.01 -0.68 1.85
C ARG A 42 11.56 -0.37 0.44
N THR A 43 12.23 0.55 -0.22
CA THR A 43 12.05 0.80 -1.65
C THR A 43 12.67 -0.34 -2.46
N GLY A 44 12.09 -0.68 -3.60
CA GLY A 44 12.63 -1.66 -4.53
C GLY A 44 11.82 -1.75 -5.81
N ASP A 45 12.24 -2.58 -6.74
CA ASP A 45 11.62 -2.69 -8.07
C ASP A 45 10.33 -3.51 -8.09
N THR A 46 9.85 -3.94 -6.92
CA THR A 46 8.62 -4.71 -6.79
C THR A 46 7.40 -3.79 -6.65
N PRO A 47 6.22 -4.20 -7.12
CA PRO A 47 4.99 -3.44 -6.90
C PRO A 47 4.77 -3.19 -5.40
N PRO A 48 4.22 -2.02 -5.02
CA PRO A 48 4.07 -1.65 -3.62
C PRO A 48 3.26 -2.68 -2.83
N ARG A 49 3.87 -3.26 -1.80
CA ARG A 49 3.25 -4.27 -0.93
C ARG A 49 2.95 -3.71 0.43
N LEU A 50 1.74 -3.95 0.93
CA LEU A 50 1.33 -3.54 2.27
C LEU A 50 1.33 -4.74 3.22
N GLY A 51 2.11 -4.63 4.30
CA GLY A 51 2.00 -5.41 5.52
C GLY A 51 1.33 -4.61 6.62
N MET A 52 0.50 -5.26 7.43
CA MET A 52 -0.15 -4.63 8.59
C MET A 52 0.02 -5.53 9.81
N ALA A 53 0.79 -5.07 10.78
CA ALA A 53 0.96 -5.68 12.08
C ALA A 53 0.09 -4.95 13.12
N VAL A 54 -1.09 -5.51 13.41
CA VAL A 54 -1.99 -5.02 14.46
C VAL A 54 -2.11 -6.09 15.54
N SER A 55 -1.35 -5.92 16.62
CA SER A 55 -1.30 -6.88 17.72
C SER A 55 -2.53 -6.80 18.62
N ARG A 56 -2.78 -7.84 19.44
CA ARG A 56 -3.82 -7.81 20.49
C ARG A 56 -3.57 -6.69 21.52
N LYS A 57 -2.32 -6.26 21.70
CA LYS A 57 -1.95 -5.15 22.60
C LYS A 57 -2.50 -3.80 22.13
N VAL A 58 -2.81 -3.65 20.84
CA VAL A 58 -3.38 -2.42 20.30
C VAL A 58 -4.84 -2.28 20.71
N ASP A 59 -5.62 -3.33 20.48
CA ASP A 59 -7.01 -3.41 20.89
C ASP A 59 -7.35 -4.89 21.15
N THR A 60 -7.91 -5.16 22.34
CA THR A 60 -8.40 -6.47 22.72
C THR A 60 -9.55 -6.91 21.81
N ARG A 61 -10.40 -5.98 21.37
CA ARG A 61 -11.54 -6.24 20.49
C ARG A 61 -11.06 -6.40 19.05
N ALA A 62 -11.45 -7.51 18.43
CA ALA A 62 -11.14 -7.76 17.02
C ALA A 62 -11.71 -6.68 16.08
N VAL A 63 -12.84 -6.07 16.45
CA VAL A 63 -13.49 -5.00 15.68
C VAL A 63 -12.59 -3.78 15.53
N GLY A 64 -11.96 -3.30 16.60
CA GLY A 64 -11.06 -2.14 16.52
C GLY A 64 -9.79 -2.44 15.72
N ARG A 65 -9.18 -3.63 15.89
CA ARG A 65 -8.06 -4.07 15.04
C ARG A 65 -8.45 -4.15 13.57
N ASN A 66 -9.66 -4.65 13.27
CA ASN A 66 -10.17 -4.75 11.91
C ASN A 66 -10.54 -3.39 11.33
N ARG A 67 -11.01 -2.43 12.14
CA ARG A 67 -11.23 -1.03 11.76
C ARG A 67 -9.92 -0.40 11.30
N ILE A 68 -8.86 -0.49 12.09
CA ILE A 68 -7.53 0.04 11.74
C ILE A 68 -7.05 -0.57 10.40
N LYS A 69 -7.11 -1.90 10.26
CA LYS A 69 -6.75 -2.57 9.00
C LYS A 69 -7.62 -2.18 7.81
N ARG A 70 -8.89 -1.81 8.03
CA ARG A 70 -9.79 -1.34 6.96
C ARG A 70 -9.37 0.05 6.50
N VAL A 71 -9.17 0.99 7.42
CA VAL A 71 -8.72 2.35 7.12
C VAL A 71 -7.38 2.36 6.40
N LEU A 72 -6.40 1.59 6.88
CA LEU A 72 -5.08 1.52 6.24
C LEU A 72 -5.14 0.93 4.83
N ARG A 73 -5.93 -0.13 4.61
CA ARG A 73 -6.10 -0.70 3.26
C ARG A 73 -6.78 0.26 2.30
N ASP A 74 -7.75 1.01 2.79
CA ASP A 74 -8.47 1.99 1.98
C ASP A 74 -7.57 3.17 1.61
N ALA A 75 -6.80 3.70 2.56
CA ALA A 75 -5.80 4.72 2.29
C ALA A 75 -4.74 4.24 1.30
N MET A 76 -4.18 3.04 1.50
CA MET A 76 -3.19 2.46 0.58
C MET A 76 -3.74 2.27 -0.83
N ARG A 77 -5.02 1.89 -0.98
CA ARG A 77 -5.65 1.73 -2.30
C ARG A 77 -5.63 3.03 -3.10
N HIS A 78 -5.87 4.16 -2.46
CA HIS A 78 -5.86 5.47 -3.12
C HIS A 78 -4.45 5.92 -3.46
N LEU A 79 -3.46 5.55 -2.63
CA LEU A 79 -2.06 5.94 -2.82
C LEU A 79 -1.26 4.98 -3.71
N LEU A 80 -1.78 3.78 -3.97
CA LEU A 80 -1.11 2.75 -4.78
C LEU A 80 -0.58 3.22 -6.15
N PRO A 81 -1.30 4.08 -6.90
CA PRO A 81 -0.82 4.60 -8.19
C PRO A 81 0.37 5.56 -8.09
N GLU A 82 0.52 6.23 -6.94
CA GLU A 82 1.53 7.27 -6.72
C GLU A 82 2.70 6.78 -5.87
N LEU A 83 2.59 5.58 -5.29
CA LEU A 83 3.57 5.06 -4.34
C LEU A 83 4.72 4.38 -5.07
N ALA A 84 5.95 4.70 -4.64
CA ALA A 84 7.14 4.00 -5.12
C ALA A 84 7.06 2.49 -4.84
N GLY A 85 7.61 1.69 -5.75
CA GLY A 85 7.75 0.24 -5.57
C GLY A 85 8.49 -0.11 -4.28
N GLY A 86 8.08 -1.20 -3.63
CA GLY A 86 8.68 -1.64 -2.38
C GLY A 86 7.73 -2.28 -1.38
N ASP A 87 8.30 -2.64 -0.23
CA ASP A 87 7.57 -3.24 0.88
C ASP A 87 7.32 -2.22 1.98
N TYR A 88 6.06 -2.09 2.40
CA TYR A 88 5.61 -1.15 3.42
C TYR A 88 4.88 -1.91 4.53
N VAL A 89 5.47 -1.98 5.71
CA VAL A 89 4.90 -2.65 6.89
C VAL A 89 4.50 -1.62 7.93
N ILE A 90 3.19 -1.52 8.20
CA ILE A 90 2.64 -0.67 9.25
C ILE A 90 2.43 -1.47 10.53
N VAL A 91 2.98 -0.97 11.62
CA VAL A 91 2.76 -1.46 12.98
C VAL A 91 1.86 -0.48 13.71
N ALA A 92 0.64 -0.90 14.06
CA ALA A 92 -0.26 -0.06 14.84
C ALA A 92 0.16 -0.04 16.31
N ARG A 93 0.07 1.13 16.95
CA ARG A 93 0.26 1.29 18.41
C ARG A 93 -1.08 1.33 19.12
N SER A 94 -1.08 1.11 20.44
CA SER A 94 -2.29 1.18 21.28
C SER A 94 -3.05 2.50 21.16
N ALA A 95 -2.34 3.60 20.93
CA ALA A 95 -2.96 4.91 20.67
C ALA A 95 -3.88 4.92 19.44
N ALA A 96 -3.62 4.08 18.42
CA ALA A 96 -4.47 3.99 17.23
C ALA A 96 -5.87 3.41 17.51
N ALA A 97 -6.05 2.67 18.61
CA ALA A 97 -7.37 2.14 18.97
C ALA A 97 -8.36 3.25 19.34
N LYS A 98 -7.87 4.31 20.01
CA LYS A 98 -8.65 5.48 20.42
C LYS A 98 -8.76 6.56 19.33
N ALA A 99 -7.91 6.49 18.31
CA ALA A 99 -7.91 7.45 17.22
C ALA A 99 -9.10 7.27 16.28
N THR A 100 -9.60 8.38 15.73
CA THR A 100 -10.65 8.38 14.71
C THR A 100 -10.10 7.90 13.35
N ASN A 101 -11.00 7.48 12.46
CA ASN A 101 -10.60 7.05 11.11
C ASN A 101 -9.77 8.11 10.34
N PRO A 102 -10.15 9.42 10.33
CA PRO A 102 -9.32 10.44 9.67
C PRO A 102 -7.95 10.59 10.34
N GLN A 103 -7.85 10.55 11.67
CA GLN A 103 -6.56 10.64 12.36
C GLN A 103 -5.59 9.51 11.97
N ILE A 104 -6.10 8.28 11.82
CA ILE A 104 -5.30 7.14 11.37
C ILE A 104 -4.84 7.33 9.92
N ARG A 105 -5.74 7.82 9.04
CA ARG A 105 -5.41 8.11 7.64
C ARG A 105 -4.34 9.20 7.55
N ASP A 106 -4.47 10.29 8.29
CA ASP A 106 -3.53 11.39 8.26
C ASP A 106 -2.18 10.98 8.81
N ALA A 107 -2.14 10.20 9.89
CA ALA A 107 -0.90 9.62 10.41
C ALA A 107 -0.21 8.74 9.37
N PHE A 108 -0.97 7.91 8.66
CA PHE A 108 -0.43 7.06 7.59
C PHE A 108 0.15 7.90 6.45
N VAL A 109 -0.55 8.94 5.97
CA VAL A 109 -0.06 9.84 4.92
C VAL A 109 1.20 10.58 5.38
N ARG A 110 1.22 11.10 6.62
CA ARG A 110 2.41 11.75 7.20
C ARG A 110 3.62 10.82 7.23
N LEU A 111 3.42 9.55 7.59
CA LEU A 111 4.50 8.56 7.59
C LEU A 111 5.03 8.29 6.18
N LEU A 112 4.15 8.14 5.19
CA LEU A 112 4.58 7.90 3.80
C LEU A 112 5.32 9.11 3.21
N ARG A 113 4.88 10.33 3.53
CA ARG A 113 5.60 11.56 3.14
C ARG A 113 6.98 11.63 3.79
N ARG A 114 7.08 11.36 5.09
CA ARG A 114 8.38 11.30 5.81
C ARG A 114 9.30 10.21 5.28
N ALA A 115 8.73 9.11 4.79
CA ALA A 115 9.48 8.02 4.17
C ALA A 115 10.02 8.37 2.77
N GLY A 116 9.59 9.49 2.17
CA GLY A 116 9.89 9.85 0.78
C GLY A 116 9.20 8.92 -0.24
N ALA A 117 8.19 8.16 0.20
CA ALA A 117 7.53 7.14 -0.61
C ALA A 117 6.42 7.71 -1.50
N LEU A 118 5.92 8.90 -1.15
CA LEU A 118 4.94 9.64 -1.93
C LEU A 118 5.66 10.86 -2.55
N PRO A 119 5.48 11.14 -3.85
CA PRO A 119 5.94 12.40 -4.42
C PRO A 119 5.33 13.59 -3.63
N PRO A 120 6.01 14.75 -3.58
CA PRO A 120 5.39 15.96 -3.09
C PRO A 120 4.06 16.16 -3.82
N PRO A 121 3.01 16.68 -3.15
CA PRO A 121 1.70 16.78 -3.76
C PRO A 121 1.87 17.56 -5.06
N ALA A 122 1.62 16.92 -6.21
CA ALA A 122 1.63 17.60 -7.48
C ALA A 122 0.69 18.79 -7.33
N ALA A 123 1.21 19.99 -7.56
CA ALA A 123 0.43 21.21 -7.50
C ALA A 123 -0.85 21.03 -8.33
N PRO A 124 -2.00 21.55 -7.90
CA PRO A 124 -3.23 21.46 -8.68
C PRO A 124 -3.09 22.34 -9.92
N GLY A 125 -2.53 21.78 -10.99
CA GLY A 125 -2.22 22.53 -12.19
C GLY A 125 -1.30 21.76 -13.11
N THR A 126 -1.90 20.88 -13.90
CA THR A 126 -1.52 20.42 -15.26
C THR A 126 -1.77 18.92 -15.37
N MET A 127 -2.94 18.61 -15.93
CA MET A 127 -3.27 17.46 -16.79
C MET A 127 -2.37 16.21 -16.66
N PRO A 128 -2.91 15.05 -16.25
CA PRO A 128 -2.15 13.80 -16.34
C PRO A 128 -1.92 13.47 -17.82
N PRO A 129 -0.71 13.05 -18.26
CA PRO A 129 -0.60 12.43 -19.57
C PRO A 129 -1.43 11.15 -19.54
N ALA A 130 -2.27 11.01 -20.56
CA ALA A 130 -3.14 9.87 -20.77
C ALA A 130 -2.32 8.57 -20.63
N ARG A 131 -2.59 7.87 -19.52
CA ARG A 131 -2.57 6.41 -19.36
C ARG A 131 -2.05 5.70 -20.62
N THR A 132 -0.77 5.35 -20.66
CA THR A 132 -0.15 4.59 -21.75
C THR A 132 -0.97 3.32 -21.98
N MET A 133 -1.82 3.34 -23.00
CA MET A 133 -2.40 2.15 -23.59
C MET A 133 -1.21 1.42 -24.21
N HIS A 134 -0.91 0.22 -23.74
CA HIS A 134 -0.12 -0.72 -24.53
C HIS A 134 -1.07 -1.31 -25.57
N PRO A 135 -1.03 -0.92 -26.85
CA PRO A 135 -1.63 -1.75 -27.89
C PRO A 135 -0.83 -3.05 -27.94
N SER A 136 -1.45 -4.13 -27.50
CA SER A 136 -1.02 -5.48 -27.84
C SER A 136 -1.08 -5.61 -29.36
N SER A 137 0.06 -5.46 -30.03
CA SER A 137 0.22 -5.83 -31.42
C SER A 137 0.10 -7.34 -31.52
N LEU A 138 -1.10 -7.80 -31.87
CA LEU A 138 -1.34 -9.11 -32.44
C LEU A 138 -0.38 -9.30 -33.62
N SER A 139 0.38 -10.41 -33.62
CA SER A 139 1.10 -10.88 -34.79
C SER A 139 0.12 -11.65 -35.69
N PRO A 140 -0.05 -11.26 -36.97
CA PRO A 140 -0.52 -12.17 -38.00
C PRO A 140 0.63 -12.45 -38.96
N THR A 141 1.15 -13.67 -38.96
CA THR A 141 1.96 -14.16 -40.08
C THR A 141 1.68 -15.64 -40.29
N GLU A 142 0.56 -15.90 -40.95
CA GLU A 142 0.50 -16.86 -42.06
C GLU A 142 0.03 -16.03 -43.26
N PRO A 143 0.59 -16.19 -44.47
CA PRO A 143 0.72 -17.49 -45.16
C PRO A 143 2.05 -17.69 -45.93
N GLU A 144 2.36 -18.93 -46.34
CA GLU A 144 2.59 -19.30 -47.75
C GLU A 144 3.01 -20.78 -47.92
N LEU A 145 2.26 -21.45 -48.82
CA LEU A 145 2.51 -22.69 -49.58
C LEU A 145 2.44 -24.05 -48.88
#